data_AF-A0A944DMU6-F1
#
_entry.id   AF-A0A944DMU6-F1
#
_cell.length_a   1.000
_cell.length_b   1.000
_cell.length_c   1.000
_cell.angle_alpha   90.00
_cell.angle_beta   90.00
_cell.angle_gamma   90.00
#
_symmetry.space_group_name_H-M   'P 1'
#
loop_
_entity.id
_entity.type
_entity.pdbx_description
1 polymer ?
#
loop_
_entity_poly.entity_id
_entity_poly.type
_entity_poly.pdbx_seq_one_letter_code
_entity_poly.pdbx_strand_id
1 'polypeptide(L)' 'MFIPHTTTEGQRWDQLAWHYYGDAHRYIPIIEANPHIPITAELPAGLTLAIPVLEPTPSAEDLPPWMR' A
#
# COMPACT_ATOMS: atom_id res chain seq x y z
N MET A 1 -7.46 11.61 -0.24
CA MET A 1 -6.07 12.13 -0.18
C MET A 1 -5.14 11.06 -0.72
N PHE A 2 -4.07 11.43 -1.43
CA PHE A 2 -3.06 10.48 -1.89
C PHE A 2 -1.66 10.98 -1.55
N ILE A 3 -0.73 10.04 -1.38
CA ILE A 3 0.70 10.29 -1.17
C ILE A 3 1.41 9.93 -2.47
N PRO A 4 2.14 10.85 -3.11
CA PRO A 4 2.97 10.52 -4.27
C PRO A 4 4.18 9.70 -3.80
N HIS A 5 4.38 8.54 -4.42
CA HIS A 5 5.53 7.67 -4.16
C HIS A 5 6.27 7.36 -5.46
N THR A 6 7.60 7.42 -5.43
CA THR A 6 8.44 7.03 -6.57
C THR A 6 8.95 5.61 -6.36
N THR A 7 8.62 4.72 -7.28
CA THR A 7 9.06 3.32 -7.22
C THR A 7 10.55 3.18 -7.47
N THR A 8 11.18 2.22 -6.80
CA THR A 8 12.57 1.81 -7.05
C THR A 8 12.60 0.51 -7.83
N GLU A 9 13.77 0.17 -8.39
CA GLU A 9 13.95 -1.08 -9.13
C GLU A 9 13.65 -2.31 -8.25
N GLY A 10 12.89 -3.26 -8.77
CA GLY A 10 12.49 -4.47 -8.03
C GLY A 10 11.47 -4.26 -6.92
N GLN A 11 10.87 -3.06 -6.81
CA GLN A 11 9.86 -2.78 -5.80
C GLN A 11 8.56 -3.51 -6.10
N ARG A 12 7.89 -4.02 -5.06
CA ARG A 12 6.67 -4.82 -5.21
C ARG A 12 5.46 -4.13 -4.58
N TRP A 13 4.28 -4.45 -5.09
CA TRP A 13 3.00 -3.95 -4.57
C TRP A 13 2.80 -4.31 -3.10
N ASP A 14 3.17 -5.52 -2.69
CA ASP A 14 3.10 -5.99 -1.29
C ASP A 14 3.98 -5.17 -0.34
N GLN A 15 5.19 -4.80 -0.77
CA GLN A 15 6.11 -3.96 0.01
C GLN A 15 5.55 -2.54 0.19
N LEU A 16 4.97 -1.97 -0.86
CA LEU A 16 4.28 -0.69 -0.80
C LEU A 16 3.12 -0.72 0.20
N ALA A 17 2.26 -1.72 0.09
CA ALA A 17 1.13 -1.87 1.00
C ALA A 17 1.57 -2.04 2.46
N TRP A 18 2.62 -2.83 2.70
CA TRP A 18 3.20 -2.97 4.04
C TRP A 18 3.79 -1.65 4.55
N HIS A 19 4.51 -0.91 3.71
CA HIS A 19 5.13 0.37 4.09
C HIS A 19 4.11 1.45 4.44
N TYR A 20 3.02 1.55 3.67
CA TYR A 20 2.02 2.59 3.84
C TYR A 20 0.85 2.22 4.75
N TYR A 21 0.46 0.94 4.76
CA TYR A 21 -0.73 0.46 5.49
C TYR A 21 -0.41 -0.51 6.62
N GLY A 22 0.86 -0.94 6.77
CA GLY A 22 1.25 -1.98 7.72
C GLY A 22 0.76 -3.39 7.35
N ASP A 23 0.08 -3.54 6.19
CA ASP A 23 -0.55 -4.78 5.74
C ASP A 23 -0.17 -5.06 4.29
N ALA A 24 0.66 -6.09 4.09
CA ALA A 24 1.15 -6.50 2.78
C ALA A 24 0.04 -6.99 1.84
N HIS A 25 -1.15 -7.33 2.35
CA HIS A 25 -2.30 -7.75 1.53
C HIS A 25 -3.14 -6.56 1.04
N ARG A 26 -2.93 -5.35 1.55
CA ARG A 26 -3.69 -4.14 1.19
C ARG A 26 -3.12 -3.41 -0.03
N TYR A 27 -2.62 -4.12 -1.03
CA TYR A 27 -2.16 -3.48 -2.26
C TYR A 27 -3.28 -3.17 -3.26
N ILE A 28 -4.45 -3.80 -3.13
CA ILE A 28 -5.60 -3.60 -4.05
C ILE A 28 -5.98 -2.12 -4.19
N PRO A 29 -6.13 -1.32 -3.10
CA PRO A 29 -6.45 0.10 -3.23
C PRO A 29 -5.39 0.89 -4.00
N ILE A 30 -4.12 0.49 -3.91
CA ILE A 30 -3.02 1.14 -4.64
C ILE A 30 -3.17 0.84 -6.14
N ILE A 31 -3.48 -0.41 -6.51
CA ILE A 31 -3.72 -0.81 -7.90
C ILE A 31 -4.93 -0.06 -8.47
N GLU A 32 -6.04 -0.03 -7.73
CA GLU A 32 -7.27 0.66 -8.15
C GLU A 32 -7.07 2.17 -8.33
N ALA A 33 -6.23 2.79 -7.50
CA ALA A 33 -5.85 4.19 -7.65
C ALA A 33 -4.92 4.44 -8.85
N ASN A 34 -4.21 3.42 -9.34
CA ASN A 34 -3.24 3.51 -10.43
C ASN A 34 -3.55 2.54 -11.59
N PRO A 35 -4.74 2.61 -12.22
CA PRO A 35 -5.16 1.65 -13.25
C PRO A 35 -4.34 1.73 -14.54
N HIS A 36 -3.55 2.79 -14.71
CA HIS A 36 -2.64 2.99 -15.83
C HIS A 36 -1.31 2.23 -15.67
N ILE A 37 -1.01 1.72 -14.47
CA ILE A 37 0.20 0.95 -14.19
C ILE A 37 -0.13 -0.54 -14.34
N PRO A 38 0.65 -1.29 -15.13
CA PRO A 38 0.44 -2.73 -15.27
C PRO A 38 0.69 -3.44 -13.94
N ILE A 39 -0.17 -4.42 -13.62
CA ILE A 39 -0.02 -5.26 -12.42
C ILE A 39 1.03 -6.33 -12.71
N THR A 40 2.30 -5.95 -12.57
CA THR A 40 3.46 -6.85 -12.69
C THR A 40 3.93 -7.31 -11.32
N ALA A 41 4.68 -8.42 -11.30
CA ALA A 41 5.29 -8.93 -10.06
C ALA A 41 6.30 -7.92 -9.46
N GLU A 42 6.99 -7.18 -10.32
CA GLU A 42 7.96 -6.14 -9.97
C GLU A 42 7.60 -4.86 -10.71
N LEU A 43 7.63 -3.74 -9.99
CA LEU A 43 7.40 -2.41 -10.55
C LEU A 43 8.72 -1.88 -11.13
N PRO A 44 8.69 -1.30 -12.34
CA PRO A 44 9.86 -0.61 -12.86
C PRO A 44 10.20 0.60 -11.99
N ALA A 45 11.49 0.94 -11.92
CA ALA A 45 11.97 2.11 -11.20
C ALA A 45 11.49 3.41 -11.86
N GLY A 46 11.25 4.45 -11.04
CA GLY A 46 10.92 5.78 -11.52
C GLY A 46 9.45 6.00 -11.88
N LEU A 47 8.56 5.06 -11.58
CA LEU A 47 7.12 5.30 -11.68
C LEU A 47 6.66 6.15 -10.51
N THR A 48 5.74 7.07 -10.76
CA THR A 48 5.06 7.82 -9.70
C THR A 48 3.70 7.17 -9.43
N LEU A 49 3.56 6.55 -8.26
CA LEU A 49 2.32 5.96 -7.79
C LEU A 49 1.58 6.93 -6.87
N ALA A 50 0.27 7.01 -7.06
CA ALA A 50 -0.62 7.66 -6.11
C ALA A 50 -1.06 6.65 -5.05
N ILE A 51 -0.52 6.74 -3.83
CA ILE A 51 -0.91 5.86 -2.73
C ILE A 51 -2.12 6.46 -2.02
N PRO A 52 -3.32 5.86 -2.10
CA PRO A 52 -4.48 6.40 -1.41
C PRO A 52 -4.29 6.33 0.10
N VAL A 53 -4.56 7.43 0.81
CA VAL A 53 -4.53 7.41 2.29
C VAL A 53 -5.79 6.70 2.77
N LEU A 54 -5.61 5.51 3.32
CA LEU A 54 -6.65 4.74 3.97
C LEU A 54 -6.72 5.15 5.44
N GLU A 55 -7.93 5.17 6.00
CA GLU A 55 -8.07 5.30 7.45
C GLU A 55 -7.38 4.09 8.11
N PRO A 56 -6.54 4.31 9.14
CA PRO A 56 -5.93 3.21 9.86
C PRO A 56 -7.05 2.36 10.46
N THR A 57 -7.15 1.10 10.02
CA THR A 57 -7.95 0.13 10.78
C THR A 57 -7.24 -0.08 12.11
N PRO A 58 -7.93 0.04 13.25
CA PRO A 58 -7.32 -0.23 14.54
C PRO A 58 -6.76 -1.65 14.51
N SER A 59 -5.45 -1.77 14.64
CA SER A 59 -4.77 -3.04 14.83
C SER A 59 -5.37 -3.69 16.08
N ALA A 60 -5.60 -5.00 16.09
CA ALA A 60 -6.09 -5.71 17.29
C ALA A 60 -5.14 -5.57 18.51
N GLU A 61 -3.93 -5.02 18.32
CA GLU A 61 -3.00 -4.61 19.37
C GLU A 61 -3.42 -3.34 20.12
N ASP A 62 -4.21 -2.46 19.52
CA ASP A 62 -4.78 -1.27 20.16
C ASP A 62 -6.10 -1.56 20.90
N LEU A 63 -6.68 -2.75 20.71
CA LEU A 63 -7.88 -3.14 21.43
C LEU A 63 -7.51 -3.55 22.85
N PRO A 64 -8.13 -2.92 23.87
CA PRO A 64 -7.85 -3.28 25.24
C PRO A 64 -8.30 -4.73 25.51
N PRO A 65 -7.66 -5.44 26.46
CA PRO A 65 -7.74 -6.91 26.58
C PRO A 65 -9.14 -7.49 26.85
N TRP A 66 -10.10 -6.65 27.22
CA TRP A 66 -11.51 -7.02 27.48
C TRP A 66 -12.41 -6.94 26.22
N MET A 67 -11.84 -6.52 25.09
CA MET A 67 -12.50 -6.43 23.80
C MET A 67 -11.86 -7.36 22.75
N ARG A 68 -10.99 -8.29 23.21
CA ARG A 68 -10.45 -9.39 22.41
C ARG A 68 -11.33 -10.64 22.48
#